data_AF-A0A919U122-F1
#
_entry.id   AF-A0A919U122-F1
#
_cell.length_a   1.000
_cell.length_b   1.000
_cell.length_c   1.000
_cell.angle_alpha   90.00
_cell.angle_beta   90.00
_cell.angle_gamma   90.00
#
_symmetry.space_group_name_H-M   'P 1'
#
loop_
_entity.id
_entity.type
_entity.pdbx_description
1 polymer ?
#
loop_
_entity_poly.entity_id
_entity_poly.type
_entity_poly.pdbx_seq_one_letter_code
_entity_poly.pdbx_strand_id
1 'polypeptide(L)'
;MSTLVAEVDDVRWLDAWTEALDAIELDVCAAEDLLRTAHLTPVEEVAAASVWHPPTALGPLPAALHVRASAILERQLDVARRTAEALAYSRRHLAAADLARPRPLETPVYVDEQA
;
A
#
# COMPACT_ATOMS: atom_id res chain seq x y z
N MET A 1 -15.41 -0.08 44.33
CA MET A 1 -16.10 0.21 43.05
C MET A 1 -15.14 0.63 41.93
N SER A 2 -14.09 1.41 42.18
CA SER A 2 -13.14 1.84 41.12
C SER A 2 -12.35 0.73 40.43
N THR A 3 -11.96 -0.34 41.14
CA THR A 3 -11.13 -1.41 40.56
C THR A 3 -11.89 -2.26 39.53
N LEU A 4 -13.18 -2.54 39.78
CA LEU A 4 -14.01 -3.34 38.86
C LEU A 4 -14.30 -2.60 37.55
N VAL A 5 -14.39 -1.27 37.57
CA VAL A 5 -14.60 -0.48 36.33
C VAL A 5 -13.32 -0.48 35.47
N ALA A 6 -12.16 -0.28 36.10
CA ALA A 6 -10.88 -0.31 35.39
C ALA A 6 -10.57 -1.66 34.74
N GLU A 7 -10.91 -2.77 35.41
CA GLU A 7 -10.73 -4.12 34.88
C GLU A 7 -11.66 -4.41 33.68
N VAL A 8 -12.91 -3.95 33.74
CA VAL A 8 -13.87 -4.09 32.62
C VAL A 8 -13.44 -3.25 31.41
N ASP A 9 -12.91 -2.05 31.64
CA ASP A 9 -12.41 -1.19 30.55
C ASP A 9 -11.14 -1.78 29.91
N ASP A 10 -10.23 -2.38 30.69
CA ASP A 10 -9.02 -3.03 30.17
C ASP A 10 -9.36 -4.24 29.27
N VAL A 11 -10.34 -5.06 29.68
CA VAL A 11 -10.84 -6.17 28.85
C VAL A 11 -11.49 -5.66 27.57
N ARG A 12 -12.32 -4.61 27.65
CA ARG A 12 -12.96 -4.01 26.46
C ARG A 12 -11.95 -3.43 25.48
N TRP A 13 -10.89 -2.79 25.97
CA TRP A 13 -9.82 -2.28 25.12
C TRP A 13 -8.99 -3.41 24.53
N LEU A 14 -8.73 -4.47 25.28
CA LEU A 14 -8.06 -5.67 24.75
C LEU A 14 -8.82 -6.26 23.57
N ASP A 15 -10.13 -6.43 23.69
CA ASP A 15 -10.96 -6.95 22.60
C ASP A 15 -10.95 -6.01 21.40
N ALA A 16 -11.19 -4.71 21.62
CA ALA A 16 -11.22 -3.72 20.54
C ALA A 16 -9.87 -3.59 19.81
N TRP A 17 -8.75 -3.62 20.55
CA TRP A 17 -7.42 -3.61 19.95
C TRP A 17 -7.10 -4.92 19.23
N THR A 18 -7.58 -6.05 19.72
CA THR A 18 -7.38 -7.34 19.03
C THR A 18 -8.08 -7.34 17.69
N GLU A 19 -9.36 -6.94 17.64
CA GLU A 19 -10.12 -6.83 16.40
C GLU A 19 -9.49 -5.83 15.42
N ALA A 20 -9.06 -4.67 15.92
CA ALA A 20 -8.39 -3.68 15.09
C ALA A 20 -7.05 -4.18 14.52
N LEU A 21 -6.24 -4.87 15.32
CA LEU A 21 -4.97 -5.44 14.86
C LEU A 21 -5.18 -6.60 13.89
N ASP A 22 -6.23 -7.41 14.06
CA ASP A 22 -6.61 -8.47 13.11
C ASP A 22 -6.95 -7.88 11.73
N ALA A 23 -7.77 -6.83 11.70
CA ALA A 23 -8.14 -6.14 10.46
C ALA A 23 -6.91 -5.51 9.78
N ILE A 24 -6.07 -4.81 10.55
CA ILE A 24 -4.84 -4.20 10.03
C ILE A 24 -3.88 -5.27 9.48
N GLU A 25 -3.74 -6.39 10.17
CA GLU A 25 -2.87 -7.48 9.73
C GLU A 25 -3.34 -8.08 8.40
N LEU A 26 -4.66 -8.20 8.19
CA LEU A 26 -5.24 -8.63 6.94
C LEU A 26 -4.96 -7.63 5.80
N ASP A 27 -5.10 -6.33 6.06
CA ASP A 27 -4.77 -5.26 5.10
C ASP A 27 -3.28 -5.29 4.71
N VAL A 28 -2.39 -5.51 5.69
CA VAL A 28 -0.94 -5.62 5.44
C VAL A 28 -0.62 -6.83 4.58
N CYS A 29 -1.20 -8.00 4.87
CA CYS A 29 -1.05 -9.19 4.03
C CYS A 29 -1.53 -8.94 2.60
N ALA A 30 -2.68 -8.29 2.43
CA ALA A 30 -3.19 -7.94 1.10
C ALA A 30 -2.24 -7.00 0.35
N ALA A 31 -1.70 -5.98 1.02
CA ALA A 31 -0.74 -5.05 0.43
C ALA A 31 0.60 -5.74 0.05
N GLU A 32 1.09 -6.63 0.89
CA GLU A 32 2.29 -7.45 0.62
C GLU A 32 2.09 -8.34 -0.62
N ASP A 33 0.93 -8.96 -0.74
CA ASP A 33 0.60 -9.81 -1.88
C ASP A 33 0.41 -9.00 -3.16
N LEU A 34 -0.26 -7.84 -3.11
CA LEU A 34 -0.34 -6.92 -4.24
C LEU A 34 1.05 -6.48 -4.73
N LEU A 35 1.99 -6.20 -3.83
CA LEU A 35 3.37 -5.89 -4.22
C LEU A 35 4.06 -7.09 -4.87
N ARG A 36 3.76 -8.31 -4.43
CA ARG A 36 4.34 -9.55 -4.98
C ARG A 36 3.81 -9.85 -6.38
N THR A 37 2.52 -9.60 -6.60
CA THR A 37 1.79 -9.92 -7.84
C THR A 37 1.56 -8.70 -8.72
N ALA A 38 2.18 -7.55 -8.45
CA ALA A 38 1.95 -6.27 -9.12
C ALA A 38 2.06 -6.32 -10.66
N HIS A 39 2.81 -7.29 -11.21
CA HIS A 39 2.97 -7.48 -12.65
C HIS A 39 1.83 -8.29 -13.30
N LEU A 40 0.97 -8.91 -12.50
CA LEU A 40 -0.15 -9.75 -12.93
C LEU A 40 -1.51 -9.10 -12.65
N THR A 41 -1.60 -8.29 -11.59
CA THR A 41 -2.86 -7.68 -11.15
C THR A 41 -3.22 -6.45 -12.01
N PRO A 42 -4.42 -6.40 -12.63
CA PRO A 42 -4.89 -5.22 -13.34
C PRO A 42 -4.95 -3.97 -12.44
N VAL A 43 -4.63 -2.81 -13.01
CA VAL A 43 -4.62 -1.53 -12.27
C VAL A 43 -6.00 -1.18 -11.71
N GLU A 44 -7.08 -1.55 -12.40
CA GLU A 44 -8.44 -1.31 -11.92
C GLU A 44 -8.76 -2.09 -10.64
N GLU A 45 -8.25 -3.31 -10.51
CA GLU A 45 -8.42 -4.13 -9.30
C GLU A 45 -7.64 -3.55 -8.11
N VAL A 46 -6.44 -3.01 -8.36
CA VAL A 46 -5.66 -2.29 -7.34
C VAL A 46 -6.36 -1.00 -6.92
N ALA A 47 -6.94 -0.26 -7.86
CA ALA A 47 -7.67 0.98 -7.57
C ALA A 47 -8.99 0.73 -6.81
N ALA A 48 -9.57 -0.47 -6.95
CA ALA A 48 -10.74 -0.90 -6.19
C ALA A 48 -10.40 -1.41 -4.78
N ALA A 49 -9.11 -1.57 -4.45
CA ALA A 49 -8.70 -1.89 -3.08
C ALA A 49 -9.27 -0.84 -2.13
N SER A 50 -9.99 -1.30 -1.10
CA SER A 50 -10.86 -0.48 -0.27
C SER A 50 -10.14 0.73 0.33
N VAL A 51 -10.84 1.85 0.43
CA VAL A 51 -10.39 3.01 1.21
C VAL A 51 -10.11 2.55 2.64
N TRP A 52 -8.85 2.64 3.07
CA TRP A 52 -8.46 2.32 4.44
C TRP A 52 -9.09 3.32 5.41
N HIS A 53 -9.72 2.79 6.46
CA HIS A 53 -10.29 3.61 7.53
C HIS A 53 -9.54 3.30 8.82
N PRO A 54 -8.90 4.29 9.46
CA PRO A 54 -8.21 4.05 10.71
C PRO A 54 -9.24 3.64 11.78
N PRO A 55 -8.94 2.63 12.61
CA PRO A 55 -9.84 2.23 13.69
C PRO A 55 -10.01 3.39 14.66
N THR A 56 -11.25 3.63 15.08
CA THR A 56 -11.60 4.71 16.00
C THR A 56 -12.07 4.13 17.34
N ALA A 57 -12.15 4.99 18.37
CA ALA A 57 -12.57 4.60 19.72
C ALA A 57 -11.69 3.54 20.40
N LEU A 58 -10.42 3.41 19.97
CA LEU A 58 -9.43 2.59 20.65
C LEU A 58 -8.96 3.32 21.93
N GLY A 59 -9.01 2.62 23.06
CA GLY A 59 -8.41 3.07 24.32
C GLY A 59 -6.88 2.99 24.29
N PRO A 60 -6.20 3.12 25.44
CA PRO A 60 -4.76 2.85 25.51
C PRO A 60 -4.45 1.43 25.01
N LEU A 61 -3.32 1.25 24.33
CA LEU A 61 -2.87 -0.06 23.86
C LEU A 61 -2.52 -0.95 25.07
N PRO A 62 -3.16 -2.12 25.22
CA PRO A 62 -2.82 -3.05 26.28
C PRO A 62 -1.40 -3.59 26.11
N ALA A 63 -0.65 -3.70 27.21
CA ALA A 63 0.74 -4.12 27.20
C ALA A 63 0.94 -5.51 26.55
N ALA A 64 -0.04 -6.41 26.70
CA ALA A 64 -0.03 -7.74 26.09
C ALA A 64 0.02 -7.70 24.56
N LEU A 65 -0.51 -6.64 23.93
CA LEU A 65 -0.55 -6.49 22.48
C LEU A 65 0.62 -5.68 21.92
N HIS A 66 1.47 -5.09 22.76
CA HIS A 66 2.55 -4.20 22.33
C HIS A 66 3.49 -4.87 21.31
N VAL A 67 3.94 -6.10 21.60
CA VAL A 67 4.85 -6.83 20.69
C VAL A 67 4.20 -7.07 19.34
N ARG A 68 2.92 -7.46 19.32
CA ARG A 68 2.17 -7.70 18.09
C ARG A 68 1.99 -6.41 17.28
N ALA A 69 1.59 -5.33 17.94
CA ALA A 69 1.40 -4.03 17.30
C ALA A 69 2.72 -3.50 16.69
N SER A 70 3.84 -3.63 17.42
CA SER A 70 5.17 -3.26 16.91
C SER A 70 5.55 -4.07 15.66
N ALA A 71 5.37 -5.39 15.68
CA ALA A 71 5.68 -6.25 14.52
C ALA A 71 4.83 -5.89 13.29
N ILE A 72 3.53 -5.59 13.48
CA ILE A 72 2.65 -5.13 12.40
C ILE A 72 3.13 -3.79 11.84
N LEU A 73 3.48 -2.83 12.71
CA LEU A 73 3.98 -1.53 12.29
C LEU A 73 5.27 -1.63 11.48
N GLU A 74 6.20 -2.50 11.89
CA GLU A 74 7.44 -2.75 11.14
C GLU A 74 7.15 -3.27 9.72
N ARG A 75 6.21 -4.22 9.58
CA ARG A 75 5.76 -4.70 8.26
C ARG A 75 5.12 -3.60 7.43
N GLN A 76 4.26 -2.77 8.03
CA GLN A 76 3.64 -1.63 7.36
C GLN A 76 4.69 -0.67 6.79
N LEU A 77 5.73 -0.36 7.57
CA LEU A 77 6.82 0.53 7.14
C LEU A 77 7.63 -0.11 6.00
N ASP A 78 7.88 -1.42 6.03
CA ASP A 78 8.56 -2.13 4.95
C ASP A 78 7.74 -2.08 3.64
N VAL A 79 6.44 -2.37 3.72
CA VAL A 79 5.51 -2.30 2.58
C VAL A 79 5.46 -0.88 2.00
N ALA A 80 5.35 0.14 2.85
CA ALA A 80 5.34 1.53 2.42
C ALA A 80 6.64 1.91 1.69
N ARG A 81 7.79 1.51 2.24
CA ARG A 81 9.11 1.73 1.62
C ARG A 81 9.21 1.07 0.25
N ARG A 82 8.86 -0.23 0.15
CA ARG A 82 8.90 -1.00 -1.10
C ARG A 82 7.95 -0.43 -2.16
N THR A 83 6.79 0.05 -1.74
CA THR A 83 5.83 0.72 -2.63
C THR A 83 6.41 2.01 -3.21
N ALA A 84 7.05 2.84 -2.38
CA ALA A 84 7.70 4.06 -2.84
C ALA A 84 8.86 3.77 -3.81
N GLU A 85 9.66 2.74 -3.54
CA GLU A 85 10.74 2.29 -4.42
C GLU A 85 10.21 1.81 -5.78
N ALA A 86 9.16 0.98 -5.78
CA ALA A 86 8.52 0.49 -7.00
C ALA A 86 7.94 1.65 -7.84
N LEU A 87 7.33 2.64 -7.20
CA LEU A 87 6.81 3.83 -7.87
C LEU A 87 7.94 4.67 -8.49
N ALA A 88 9.03 4.88 -7.76
CA ALA A 88 10.19 5.62 -8.26
C ALA A 88 10.84 4.90 -9.46
N TYR A 89 10.98 3.57 -9.40
CA TYR A 89 11.47 2.76 -10.50
C TYR A 89 10.55 2.87 -11.72
N SER A 90 9.24 2.67 -11.54
CA SER A 90 8.25 2.75 -12.61
C SER A 90 8.30 4.10 -13.34
N ARG A 91 8.44 5.22 -12.61
CA ARG A 91 8.58 6.56 -13.21
C ARG A 91 9.82 6.69 -14.09
N ARG A 92 10.97 6.15 -13.65
CA ARG A 92 12.21 6.16 -14.44
C ARG A 92 12.08 5.31 -15.70
N HIS A 93 11.43 4.14 -15.59
CA HIS A 93 11.18 3.26 -16.72
C HIS A 93 10.29 3.90 -17.77
N LEU A 94 9.21 4.57 -17.35
CA LEU A 94 8.34 5.32 -18.26
C LEU A 94 9.11 6.44 -18.99
N ALA A 95 9.91 7.22 -18.26
CA ALA A 95 10.73 8.27 -18.87
C ALA A 95 11.73 7.72 -19.90
N ALA A 96 12.38 6.60 -19.60
CA ALA A 96 13.30 5.94 -20.54
C ALA A 96 12.56 5.37 -21.77
N ALA A 97 11.39 4.76 -21.57
CA ALA A 97 10.56 4.24 -22.66
C ALA A 97 10.07 5.36 -23.60
N ASP A 98 9.72 6.52 -23.05
CA ASP A 98 9.32 7.68 -23.86
C ASP A 98 10.47 8.24 -24.70
N LEU A 99 11.70 8.24 -24.18
CA LEU A 99 12.89 8.63 -24.95
C LEU A 99 13.23 7.64 -26.06
N ALA A 100 12.99 6.34 -25.83
CA ALA A 100 13.22 5.28 -26.81
C ALA A 100 12.11 5.18 -27.86
N ARG A 101 11.00 5.92 -27.71
CA ARG A 101 9.88 5.90 -28.63
C ARG A 101 10.35 6.41 -30.00
N PRO A 102 10.22 5.61 -31.08
CA PRO A 102 10.62 6.05 -32.41
C PRO A 102 9.83 7.32 -32.78
N ARG A 103 10.55 8.38 -33.14
CA ARG A 103 9.95 9.59 -33.67
C ARG A 103 9.29 9.21 -35.01
N PRO A 104 8.04 9.62 -35.29
CA PRO A 104 7.47 9.41 -36.60
C PRO A 104 8.43 10.00 -37.64
N LEU A 105 8.87 9.16 -38.58
CA LEU A 105 9.71 9.60 -39.69
C LEU A 105 8.92 10.67 -40.45
N GLU A 106 9.52 11.85 -40.64
CA GLU A 106 8.97 12.81 -41.60
C GLU A 106 8.82 12.09 -42.94
N THR A 107 7.61 12.11 -43.50
CA THR A 107 7.34 11.44 -44.77
C THR A 107 8.26 12.06 -45.83
N PRO A 108 9.15 11.30 -46.47
CA PRO A 108 10.06 11.87 -47.46
C PRO A 108 9.24 12.47 -48.60
N VAL A 109 9.37 13.77 -48.83
CA VAL A 109 8.78 14.45 -49.99
C VAL A 109 9.81 14.39 -51.11
N TYR A 110 9.53 13.59 -52.13
CA TYR A 110 10.36 13.53 -53.34
C TYR A 110 9.95 14.67 -54.27
N VAL A 111 10.89 15.55 -54.59
CA VAL A 111 10.73 16.60 -55.61
C VAL A 111 11.21 16.02 -56.93
N ASP A 112 10.31 15.93 -57.91
CA ASP A 112 10.67 15.54 -59.27
C ASP A 112 11.11 16.79 -60.04
N GLU A 113 12.39 16.84 -60.40
CA GLU A 113 12.99 17.91 -61.18
C GLU A 113 12.72 17.64 -62.66
N GLN A 114 11.56 18.10 -63.14
CA GLN A 114 11.20 17.98 -64.55
C GLN A 114 12.17 18.82 -65.40
N ALA A 115 12.87 18.12 -66.31
CA ALA A 115 13.89 18.63 -67.22
C ALA A 115 13.34 19.57 -68.32
#